data_AF-A0A7Y0DZD1-F1
#
_entry.id   AF-A0A7Y0DZD1-F1
#
_cell.length_a   1.000
_cell.length_b   1.000
_cell.length_c   1.000
_cell.angle_alpha   90.00
_cell.angle_beta   90.00
_cell.angle_gamma   90.00
#
_symmetry.space_group_name_H-M   'P 1'
#
loop_
_entity.id
_entity.type
_entity.pdbx_description
1 polymer ?
#
loop_
_entity_poly.entity_id
_entity_poly.type
_entity_poly.pdbx_seq_one_letter_code
_entity_poly.pdbx_strand_id
1 'polypeptide(L)'
;MSNSSTTDRIKISVDLANAGSRDELIDDMALPFLDLAEKIEAARLNKADGETWQAIFETNLFLWRFISHFLPHHFGEDVTPETRELLSRISQFMTKVTVALADRDAKDPELLEKIVNLNLNMCDQILAMRGRLSEK
;
A
#
# COMPACT_ATOMS: atom_id res chain seq x y z
N MET A 1 -30.98 10.19 18.43
CA MET A 1 -29.83 9.32 18.11
C MET A 1 -29.29 9.75 16.76
N SER A 2 -28.15 10.44 16.73
CA SER A 2 -27.47 10.80 15.49
C SER A 2 -25.98 10.65 15.74
N ASN A 3 -25.47 9.43 15.60
CA ASN A 3 -24.04 9.18 15.65
C ASN A 3 -23.42 9.60 14.31
N SER A 4 -22.75 10.75 14.37
CA SER A 4 -21.73 11.17 13.40
C SER A 4 -20.58 10.17 13.40
N SER A 5 -20.22 9.63 12.23
CA SER A 5 -18.95 8.95 11.99
C SER A 5 -18.79 8.69 10.48
N THR A 6 -18.55 9.74 9.70
CA THR A 6 -18.20 9.60 8.27
C THR A 6 -17.13 10.61 7.83
N THR A 7 -16.28 11.08 8.75
CA THR A 7 -15.43 12.26 8.47
C THR A 7 -13.93 11.96 8.32
N ASP A 8 -13.47 10.73 8.56
CA ASP A 8 -12.01 10.47 8.52
C ASP A 8 -11.52 9.72 7.27
N ARG A 9 -12.42 9.17 6.43
CA ARG A 9 -12.04 8.49 5.18
C ARG A 9 -11.87 9.41 3.97
N ILE A 10 -12.28 10.68 4.07
CA ILE A 10 -12.34 11.65 2.96
C ILE A 10 -11.39 12.85 3.20
N LYS A 11 -10.33 12.67 4.00
CA LYS A 11 -9.30 13.72 4.19
C LYS A 11 -8.02 13.42 3.42
N ILE A 12 -7.59 12.17 3.38
CA ILE A 12 -6.38 11.74 2.66
C ILE A 12 -6.48 12.10 1.17
N SER A 13 -7.65 11.91 0.55
CA SER A 13 -7.87 12.21 -0.87
C SER A 13 -7.89 13.71 -1.21
N VAL A 14 -8.09 14.60 -0.24
CA VAL A 14 -8.22 16.05 -0.48
C VAL A 14 -6.89 16.77 -0.24
N ASP A 15 -6.07 16.29 0.69
CA ASP A 15 -4.77 16.87 0.99
C ASP A 15 -3.67 16.42 0.01
N LEU A 16 -3.70 15.16 -0.47
CA LEU A 16 -2.79 14.68 -1.55
C LEU A 16 -3.04 15.37 -2.91
N ALA A 17 -4.23 15.91 -3.12
CA ALA A 17 -4.63 16.57 -4.37
C ALA A 17 -4.39 18.09 -4.35
N ASN A 18 -4.14 18.69 -3.18
CA ASN A 18 -3.99 20.13 -3.02
C ASN A 18 -2.65 20.47 -2.37
N ALA A 19 -1.72 20.94 -3.20
CA ALA A 19 -0.48 21.65 -2.86
C ALA A 19 0.80 20.83 -2.60
N GLY A 20 1.05 19.78 -3.39
CA GLY A 20 2.39 19.22 -3.56
C GLY A 20 2.86 19.25 -5.02
N SER A 21 4.15 19.43 -5.26
CA SER A 21 4.75 19.08 -6.55
C SER A 21 4.52 17.61 -6.84
N ARG A 22 4.54 17.21 -8.12
CA ARG A 22 4.37 15.79 -8.50
C ARG A 22 5.39 14.87 -7.80
N ASP A 23 6.58 15.38 -7.49
CA ASP A 23 7.61 14.66 -6.77
C ASP A 23 7.26 14.43 -5.30
N GLU A 24 6.62 15.39 -4.64
CA GLU A 24 6.11 15.24 -3.27
C GLU A 24 4.98 14.21 -3.25
N LEU A 25 4.08 14.24 -4.24
CA LEU A 25 3.03 13.23 -4.38
C LEU A 25 3.61 11.82 -4.57
N ILE A 26 4.71 11.69 -5.32
CA ILE A 26 5.42 10.42 -5.50
C ILE A 26 5.98 9.93 -4.15
N ASP A 27 6.62 10.81 -3.37
CA ASP A 27 7.16 10.46 -2.05
C ASP A 27 6.04 10.05 -1.08
N ASP A 28 4.95 10.81 -1.03
CA ASP A 28 3.80 10.54 -0.17
C ASP A 28 3.13 9.19 -0.49
N MET A 29 3.22 8.73 -1.74
CA MET A 29 2.73 7.42 -2.16
C MET A 29 3.73 6.28 -1.90
N ALA A 30 5.03 6.55 -2.03
CA ALA A 30 6.07 5.52 -1.88
C ALA A 30 6.36 5.18 -0.41
N LEU A 31 6.43 6.21 0.45
CA LEU A 31 6.83 6.07 1.85
C LEU A 31 5.95 5.07 2.64
N PRO A 32 4.60 5.07 2.50
CA PRO A 32 3.76 4.11 3.22
C PRO A 32 4.06 2.65 2.92
N PHE A 33 4.56 2.32 1.71
CA PHE A 33 4.96 0.95 1.36
C PHE A 33 6.27 0.56 2.06
N LEU A 34 7.24 1.47 2.12
CA LEU A 34 8.49 1.25 2.86
C LEU A 34 8.20 1.05 4.35
N ASP A 35 7.40 1.94 4.95
CA ASP A 35 7.00 1.85 6.35
C ASP A 35 6.31 0.52 6.68
N LEU A 36 5.46 0.01 5.80
CA LEU A 36 4.78 -1.27 6.00
C LEU A 36 5.74 -2.45 5.92
N ALA A 37 6.71 -2.42 4.99
CA ALA A 37 7.76 -3.44 4.93
C ALA A 37 8.55 -3.49 6.24
N GLU A 38 8.97 -2.33 6.76
CA GLU A 38 9.68 -2.23 8.03
C GLU A 38 8.83 -2.69 9.21
N LYS A 39 7.54 -2.31 9.27
CA LYS A 39 6.61 -2.73 10.33
C LYS A 39 6.40 -4.24 10.36
N ILE A 40 6.31 -4.90 9.20
CA ILE A 40 6.17 -6.36 9.11
C ILE A 40 7.42 -7.04 9.67
N GLU A 41 8.61 -6.58 9.28
CA GLU A 41 9.87 -7.12 9.79
C GLU A 41 10.05 -6.87 11.29
N ALA A 42 9.73 -5.67 11.76
CA ALA A 42 9.76 -5.33 13.18
C ALA A 42 8.79 -6.19 13.99
N ALA A 43 7.55 -6.40 13.51
CA ALA A 43 6.57 -7.26 14.16
C ALA A 43 7.04 -8.71 14.24
N ARG A 44 7.73 -9.20 13.20
CA ARG A 44 8.33 -10.54 13.15
C ARG A 44 9.46 -10.69 14.18
N LEU A 45 10.41 -9.75 14.22
CA LEU A 45 11.56 -9.79 15.13
C LEU A 45 11.14 -9.65 16.60
N ASN A 46 10.13 -8.83 16.88
CA ASN A 46 9.67 -8.55 18.24
C ASN A 46 8.54 -9.48 18.73
N LYS A 47 8.13 -10.47 17.93
CA LYS A 47 7.03 -11.39 18.26
C LYS A 47 5.74 -10.65 18.63
N ALA A 48 5.32 -9.73 17.77
CA ALA A 48 4.12 -8.94 17.99
C ALA A 48 2.87 -9.80 18.21
N ASP A 49 1.92 -9.26 18.99
CA ASP A 49 0.65 -9.90 19.29
C ASP A 49 -0.32 -9.90 18.09
N GLY A 50 -1.42 -10.65 18.24
CA GLY A 50 -2.44 -10.79 17.19
C GLY A 50 -3.06 -9.46 16.76
N GLU A 51 -3.33 -8.55 17.69
CA GLU A 51 -3.93 -7.24 17.42
C GLU A 51 -3.00 -6.36 16.57
N THR A 52 -1.71 -6.32 16.92
CA THR A 52 -0.68 -5.60 16.15
C THR A 52 -0.60 -6.12 14.73
N TRP A 53 -0.61 -7.43 14.57
CA TRP A 53 -0.57 -8.06 13.26
C TRP A 53 -1.82 -7.80 12.43
N GLN A 54 -2.99 -7.83 13.05
CA GLN A 54 -4.25 -7.48 12.39
C GLN A 54 -4.20 -6.03 11.88
N ALA A 55 -3.77 -5.08 12.71
CA ALA A 55 -3.64 -3.68 12.33
C ALA A 55 -2.66 -3.49 11.15
N ILE A 56 -1.51 -4.19 11.15
CA ILE A 56 -0.54 -4.16 10.05
C ILE A 56 -1.17 -4.67 8.75
N PHE A 57 -1.86 -5.82 8.76
CA PHE A 57 -2.44 -6.38 7.54
C PHE A 57 -3.64 -5.59 7.02
N GLU A 58 -4.49 -5.05 7.90
CA GLU A 58 -5.58 -4.16 7.50
C GLU A 58 -5.05 -2.88 6.85
N THR A 59 -3.98 -2.30 7.42
CA THR A 59 -3.29 -1.13 6.84
C THR A 59 -2.68 -1.48 5.48
N ASN A 60 -2.00 -2.62 5.37
CA ASN A 60 -1.40 -3.08 4.13
C ASN A 60 -2.46 -3.30 3.03
N LEU A 61 -3.57 -3.95 3.38
CA LEU A 61 -4.70 -4.16 2.48
C LEU A 61 -5.29 -2.83 2.00
N PHE A 62 -5.49 -1.88 2.92
CA PHE A 62 -6.00 -0.56 2.58
C PHE A 62 -5.08 0.13 1.57
N LEU A 63 -3.77 0.13 1.81
CA LEU A 63 -2.80 0.80 0.93
C LEU A 63 -2.78 0.18 -0.47
N TRP A 64 -2.78 -1.15 -0.57
CA TRP A 64 -2.83 -1.83 -1.86
C TRP A 64 -4.12 -1.57 -2.64
N ARG A 65 -5.25 -1.45 -1.94
CA ARG A 65 -6.52 -1.03 -2.57
C ARG A 65 -6.46 0.42 -3.01
N PHE A 66 -5.89 1.30 -2.20
CA PHE A 66 -5.74 2.70 -2.57
C PHE A 66 -4.88 2.85 -3.83
N ILE A 67 -3.67 2.27 -3.83
CA ILE A 67 -2.71 2.47 -4.93
C ILE A 67 -3.20 1.87 -6.24
N SER A 68 -3.90 0.72 -6.19
CA SER A 68 -4.43 0.06 -7.39
C SER A 68 -5.50 0.89 -8.10
N HIS A 69 -6.17 1.79 -7.40
CA HIS A 69 -7.14 2.71 -7.96
C HIS A 69 -6.53 4.08 -8.27
N PHE A 70 -5.64 4.57 -7.39
CA PHE A 70 -5.07 5.91 -7.49
C PHE A 70 -4.09 6.05 -8.66
N LEU A 71 -3.09 5.17 -8.78
CA LEU A 71 -2.06 5.30 -9.82
C LEU A 71 -2.64 5.30 -11.24
N PRO A 72 -3.53 4.38 -11.63
CA PRO A 72 -4.06 4.41 -12.99
C PRO A 72 -4.95 5.62 -13.30
N HIS A 73 -5.50 6.27 -12.28
CA HIS A 73 -6.35 7.46 -12.43
C HIS A 73 -5.53 8.76 -12.51
N HIS A 74 -4.50 8.89 -11.67
CA HIS A 74 -3.70 10.11 -11.54
C HIS A 74 -2.39 10.10 -12.36
N PHE A 75 -1.94 8.91 -12.78
CA PHE A 75 -0.72 8.68 -13.54
C PHE A 75 -0.97 7.82 -14.78
N GLY A 76 -2.14 7.97 -15.41
CA GLY A 76 -2.58 7.12 -16.51
C GLY A 76 -1.64 7.06 -17.73
N GLU A 77 -0.80 8.08 -17.95
CA GLU A 77 0.22 8.08 -19.01
C GLU A 77 1.42 7.17 -18.66
N ASP A 78 1.70 6.96 -17.37
CA ASP A 78 2.81 6.15 -16.88
C ASP A 78 2.40 4.72 -16.53
N VAL A 79 1.09 4.48 -16.38
CA VAL A 79 0.49 3.21 -15.96
C VAL A 79 -0.22 2.54 -17.13
N THR A 80 0.47 1.57 -17.75
CA THR A 80 -0.09 0.79 -18.86
C THR A 80 -1.30 -0.05 -18.44
N PRO A 81 -2.16 -0.50 -19.37
CA PRO A 81 -3.25 -1.43 -19.08
C PRO A 81 -2.79 -2.72 -18.37
N GLU A 82 -1.64 -3.26 -18.77
CA GLU A 82 -1.05 -4.46 -18.16
C GLU A 82 -0.62 -4.19 -16.71
N THR A 83 -0.03 -3.01 -16.47
CA THR A 83 0.35 -2.57 -15.12
C THR A 83 -0.88 -2.39 -14.23
N ARG A 84 -1.95 -1.80 -14.77
CA ARG A 84 -3.24 -1.66 -14.08
C ARG A 84 -3.83 -3.01 -13.70
N GLU A 85 -3.81 -3.98 -14.62
CA GLU A 85 -4.29 -5.33 -14.34
C GLU A 85 -3.44 -6.02 -13.26
N LEU A 86 -2.11 -5.88 -13.33
CA LEU A 86 -1.20 -6.41 -12.33
C LEU A 86 -1.49 -5.83 -10.93
N LEU A 87 -1.64 -4.51 -10.81
CA LEU A 87 -2.01 -3.85 -9.55
C LEU A 87 -3.31 -4.38 -8.97
N SER A 88 -4.32 -4.61 -9.83
CA SER A 88 -5.59 -5.22 -9.42
C SER A 88 -5.40 -6.64 -8.88
N ARG A 89 -4.59 -7.47 -9.55
CA ARG A 89 -4.29 -8.84 -9.11
C ARG A 89 -3.53 -8.85 -7.78
N ILE A 90 -2.58 -7.95 -7.56
CA ILE A 90 -1.84 -7.84 -6.30
C ILE A 90 -2.79 -7.41 -5.16
N SER A 91 -3.66 -6.42 -5.40
CA SER A 91 -4.67 -5.98 -4.44
C SER A 91 -5.64 -7.11 -4.03
N GLN A 92 -6.03 -7.95 -4.99
CA GLN A 92 -6.82 -9.17 -4.73
C GLN A 92 -6.03 -10.21 -3.93
N PHE A 93 -4.75 -10.42 -4.25
CA PHE A 93 -3.87 -11.29 -3.48
C PHE A 93 -3.76 -10.82 -2.02
N MET A 94 -3.51 -9.53 -1.79
CA MET A 94 -3.42 -8.95 -0.44
C MET A 94 -4.73 -9.09 0.35
N THR A 95 -5.88 -9.01 -0.33
CA THR A 95 -7.18 -9.30 0.31
C THR A 95 -7.24 -10.74 0.81
N LYS A 96 -6.85 -11.73 -0.02
CA LYS A 96 -6.87 -13.15 0.36
C LYS A 96 -5.88 -13.45 1.49
N VAL A 97 -4.69 -12.87 1.41
CA VAL A 97 -3.64 -13.03 2.43
C VAL A 97 -4.08 -12.47 3.77
N THR A 98 -4.67 -11.28 3.79
CA THR A 98 -5.18 -10.65 5.02
C THR A 98 -6.24 -11.53 5.69
N VAL A 99 -7.17 -12.10 4.91
CA VAL A 99 -8.17 -13.04 5.42
C VAL A 99 -7.51 -14.32 5.94
N ALA A 100 -6.57 -14.91 5.19
CA ALA A 100 -5.91 -16.15 5.58
C ALA A 100 -5.04 -16.01 6.84
N LEU A 101 -4.47 -14.83 7.08
CA LEU A 101 -3.63 -14.53 8.24
C LEU A 101 -4.43 -14.11 9.48
N ALA A 102 -5.70 -13.71 9.32
CA ALA A 102 -6.62 -13.50 10.43
C ALA A 102 -6.99 -14.82 11.14
N ASP A 103 -6.98 -15.94 10.41
CA ASP A 103 -7.39 -17.26 10.90
C ASP A 103 -6.22 -18.12 11.44
N ARG A 104 -4.96 -17.69 11.30
CA ARG A 104 -3.78 -18.51 11.60
C ARG A 104 -2.86 -17.88 12.65
N ASP A 105 -2.71 -18.57 13.78
CA ASP A 105 -1.73 -18.24 14.84
C ASP A 105 -0.27 -18.32 14.37
N ALA A 106 0.01 -19.10 13.31
CA ALA A 106 1.32 -19.19 12.69
C ALA A 106 1.34 -18.44 11.35
N LYS A 107 1.95 -17.26 11.35
CA LYS A 107 2.21 -16.49 10.14
C LYS A 107 3.32 -17.18 9.37
N ASP A 108 2.97 -17.73 8.22
CA ASP A 108 3.93 -18.40 7.33
C ASP A 108 5.07 -17.44 6.98
N PRO A 109 6.32 -17.72 7.40
CA PRO A 109 7.45 -16.83 7.16
C PRO A 109 7.69 -16.53 5.68
N GLU A 110 7.47 -17.52 4.80
CA GLU A 110 7.66 -17.33 3.36
C GLU A 110 6.61 -16.38 2.78
N LEU A 111 5.38 -16.46 3.28
CA LEU A 111 4.32 -15.54 2.88
C LEU A 111 4.62 -14.11 3.36
N LEU A 112 5.11 -13.94 4.58
CA LEU A 112 5.51 -12.63 5.11
C LEU A 112 6.63 -12.00 4.26
N GLU A 113 7.66 -12.77 3.92
CA GLU A 113 8.76 -12.30 3.07
C GLU A 113 8.25 -11.85 1.69
N LYS A 114 7.30 -12.59 1.09
CA LYS A 114 6.66 -12.19 -0.17
C LYS A 114 5.89 -10.87 -0.04
N ILE A 115 5.20 -10.65 1.07
CA ILE A 115 4.47 -9.38 1.31
C ILE A 115 5.46 -8.22 1.45
N VAL A 116 6.53 -8.40 2.21
CA VAL A 116 7.60 -7.40 2.37
C VAL A 116 8.19 -7.04 1.01
N ASN A 117 8.58 -8.04 0.23
CA ASN A 117 9.15 -7.83 -1.11
C ASN A 117 8.17 -7.13 -2.07
N LEU A 118 6.88 -7.45 -2.00
CA LEU A 118 5.86 -6.76 -2.80
C LEU A 118 5.76 -5.27 -2.42
N ASN A 119 5.80 -4.96 -1.13
CA ASN A 119 5.76 -3.57 -0.67
C ASN A 119 7.01 -2.79 -1.11
N LEU A 120 8.20 -3.34 -0.91
CA LEU A 120 9.45 -2.73 -1.36
C LEU A 120 9.45 -2.51 -2.88
N ASN A 121 9.01 -3.52 -3.64
CA ASN A 121 8.93 -3.40 -5.09
C ASN A 121 7.95 -2.31 -5.56
N MET A 122 6.81 -2.15 -4.88
CA MET A 122 5.88 -1.06 -5.18
C MET A 122 6.47 0.30 -4.83
N CYS A 123 7.17 0.41 -3.70
CA CYS A 123 7.90 1.62 -3.32
C CYS A 123 8.88 2.03 -4.43
N ASP A 124 9.74 1.10 -4.87
CA ASP A 124 10.70 1.34 -5.96
C ASP A 124 10.01 1.75 -7.27
N GLN A 125 8.91 1.08 -7.62
CA GLN A 125 8.16 1.40 -8.84
C GLN A 125 7.55 2.79 -8.81
N ILE A 126 7.00 3.22 -7.66
CA ILE A 126 6.46 4.58 -7.50
C ILE A 126 7.59 5.61 -7.61
N LEU A 127 8.71 5.40 -6.91
CA LEU A 127 9.87 6.29 -6.97
C LEU A 127 10.45 6.40 -8.40
N ALA A 128 10.46 5.30 -9.15
CA ALA A 128 10.94 5.28 -10.54
C ALA A 128 10.11 6.16 -11.49
N MET A 129 8.88 6.54 -11.11
CA MET A 129 8.03 7.47 -11.89
C MET A 129 8.62 8.89 -11.94
N ARG A 130 9.52 9.24 -11.03
CA ARG A 130 10.30 10.50 -11.04
C ARG A 130 11.28 10.56 -12.21
N GLY A 131 11.96 9.44 -12.50
CA GLY A 131 13.03 9.36 -13.51
C GLY A 131 12.56 9.41 -14.96
N ARG A 132 11.31 9.02 -15.25
CA ARG A 132 10.76 8.98 -16.63
C ARG A 132 10.45 10.35 -17.23
N LEU A 133 10.54 11.42 -16.45
CA LEU A 133 10.26 12.80 -16.87
C LEU A 133 11.52 13.60 -17.22
N SER A 134 12.71 13.13 -16.82
CA SER A 134 13.98 13.86 -17.09
C SER A 134 14.53 13.63 -18.50
N GLU A 135 13.92 12.73 -19.27
CA GLU A 135 14.37 12.34 -20.62
C GLU A 135 13.45 12.85 -21.75
N LYS A 136 12.48 13.74 -21.45
CA LYS A 136 11.68 14.47 -22.45
C LYS A 136 12.00 15.96 -22.42
#